data_AF-A0A086ACT7-F1
#
_entry.id   AF-A0A086ACT7-F1
#
_cell.length_a   1.000
_cell.length_b   1.000
_cell.length_c   1.000
_cell.angle_alpha   90.00
_cell.angle_beta   90.00
_cell.angle_gamma   90.00
#
_symmetry.space_group_name_H-M   'P 1'
#
loop_
_entity.id
_entity.type
_entity.pdbx_description
1 polymer ?
#
loop_
_entity_poly.entity_id
_entity_poly.type
_entity_poly.pdbx_seq_one_letter_code
_entity_poly.pdbx_strand_id
1 'polypeptide(L)'
;MKNTLMRTLFYVFAVAILFSCKSNKNDDVLNYTTDTTLGLSRVNLKTISDKIPVDKILKEKKDLKEDEKFFLQLVSKPKESGINVDKPLYFIVDQGKSTSDPDPKAFFWISDKAKFQKSMSDLTKTKVTIDKKDYIYVDGKMTGSIKGDMAIVSSDKSYNPYSGYNYMNTPGIDTSSKLNEKYFTDFWSRKGTSSSVIKEQVNQSLVSDKDISGWVNLAAVASYVSKGYIETLAVNKLIKDSGIGFDFNFDKGKSEMDTKTFFNSDMKKIVGKYYDKNKINYDLVKNVELDNAKSFTIGFFSLDFMRYLVKEAGFEATINHYLSSTNKTLEDITTTFTGDYAFAEFKSPTDSVNYYPSNKAVVLGFNPKKKDVLTSLLQGPLSEGKKYMISDNQVLFSDDNSVIYQFQNKKAGKNARLGKKSGITSYSWSDGKEYNSKKNVDVNIIDAVNESKEDNGNLVSKTVFTLDKKDENALYYLIMNG
;
A
#
# COMPACT_ATOMS: atom_id res chain seq x y z
N MET A 1 -6.12 29.54 8.54
CA MET A 1 -4.79 28.93 8.72
C MET A 1 -4.67 28.43 10.16
N LYS A 2 -5.10 27.20 10.46
CA LYS A 2 -4.98 26.54 11.78
C LYS A 2 -4.82 25.03 11.55
N ASN A 3 -4.10 24.35 12.45
CA ASN A 3 -3.62 22.96 12.29
C ASN A 3 -2.73 22.75 11.05
N THR A 4 -1.66 23.55 10.89
CA THR A 4 -0.54 23.18 10.01
C THR A 4 0.17 21.96 10.59
N LEU A 5 0.82 22.08 11.77
CA LEU A 5 1.60 21.00 12.42
C LEU A 5 0.93 19.61 12.42
N MET A 6 -0.35 19.50 12.73
CA MET A 6 -1.03 18.20 12.69
C MET A 6 -1.24 17.68 11.27
N ARG A 7 -1.65 18.52 10.31
CA ARG A 7 -1.66 18.13 8.88
C ARG A 7 -0.24 17.81 8.40
N THR A 8 0.74 18.52 8.90
CA THR A 8 2.15 18.41 8.58
C THR A 8 2.70 17.04 8.95
N LEU A 9 2.56 16.68 10.23
CA LEU A 9 2.83 15.33 10.71
C LEU A 9 2.02 14.34 9.87
N PHE A 10 0.71 14.55 9.68
CA PHE A 10 -0.12 13.59 8.97
C PHE A 10 0.08 13.46 7.45
N TYR A 11 0.65 14.42 6.73
CA TYR A 11 0.95 14.25 5.30
C TYR A 11 2.27 13.49 5.11
N VAL A 12 3.29 13.80 5.91
CA VAL A 12 4.52 13.00 5.95
C VAL A 12 4.26 11.60 6.54
N PHE A 13 3.38 11.49 7.54
CA PHE A 13 3.15 10.24 8.28
C PHE A 13 2.04 9.35 7.69
N ALA A 14 1.11 9.88 6.89
CA ALA A 14 0.19 9.04 6.11
C ALA A 14 0.92 8.20 5.07
N VAL A 15 2.01 8.72 4.52
CA VAL A 15 2.95 7.98 3.66
C VAL A 15 3.72 6.92 4.47
N ALA A 16 3.99 7.17 5.76
CA ALA A 16 4.75 6.28 6.63
C ALA A 16 3.99 5.04 7.16
N ILE A 17 2.68 4.89 6.86
CA ILE A 17 1.85 3.77 7.33
C ILE A 17 2.08 2.46 6.53
N LEU A 18 2.87 2.48 5.43
CA LEU A 18 2.77 1.45 4.36
C LEU A 18 4.05 0.68 3.92
N PHE A 19 5.27 0.95 4.44
CA PHE A 19 6.52 0.69 3.67
C PHE A 19 7.74 0.26 4.55
N SER A 20 8.31 -1.00 4.64
CA SER A 20 8.89 -1.45 5.97
C SER A 20 9.69 -2.82 6.38
N CYS A 21 11.03 -2.91 6.77
CA CYS A 21 11.68 -4.06 7.59
C CYS A 21 13.16 -3.87 8.18
N LYS A 22 14.09 -4.80 8.62
CA LYS A 22 14.24 -6.24 9.15
C LYS A 22 15.28 -6.40 10.37
N SER A 23 15.15 -7.36 11.34
CA SER A 23 15.84 -7.50 12.70
C SER A 23 15.33 -6.71 13.98
N ASN A 24 15.52 -7.26 15.21
CA ASN A 24 14.45 -7.38 16.23
C ASN A 24 14.66 -6.92 17.70
N LYS A 25 13.69 -6.13 18.22
CA LYS A 25 12.98 -6.30 19.52
C LYS A 25 11.88 -5.24 19.62
N ASN A 26 10.61 -5.64 19.55
CA ASN A 26 9.47 -4.73 19.47
C ASN A 26 8.63 -4.67 20.75
N ASP A 27 9.16 -5.19 21.86
CA ASP A 27 8.50 -5.32 23.16
C ASP A 27 7.80 -4.01 23.59
N ASP A 28 8.47 -2.87 23.39
CA ASP A 28 7.98 -1.51 23.67
C ASP A 28 6.64 -1.18 22.97
N VAL A 29 6.47 -1.52 21.69
CA VAL A 29 5.22 -1.25 20.94
C VAL A 29 4.24 -2.43 21.03
N LEU A 30 4.73 -3.65 21.22
CA LEU A 30 3.91 -4.83 21.47
C LEU A 30 3.14 -4.75 22.79
N ASN A 31 3.69 -4.09 23.81
CA ASN A 31 2.99 -3.74 25.05
C ASN A 31 1.70 -2.94 24.80
N TYR A 32 1.59 -2.24 23.68
CA TYR A 32 0.43 -1.42 23.30
C TYR A 32 -0.30 -1.91 22.04
N THR A 33 0.18 -2.96 21.36
CA THR A 33 -0.49 -3.53 20.17
C THR A 33 -1.64 -4.43 20.61
N THR A 34 -2.87 -4.17 20.17
CA THR A 34 -4.04 -5.01 20.50
C THR A 34 -4.46 -5.91 19.34
N ASP A 35 -5.33 -6.88 19.60
CA ASP A 35 -5.92 -7.73 18.54
C ASP A 35 -6.73 -6.90 17.51
N THR A 36 -7.18 -5.71 17.93
CA THR A 36 -7.93 -4.71 17.12
C THR A 36 -7.06 -3.61 16.51
N THR A 37 -5.74 -3.59 16.77
CA THR A 37 -4.81 -2.70 16.07
C THR A 37 -4.84 -3.04 14.57
N LEU A 38 -5.14 -2.05 13.74
CA LEU A 38 -5.30 -2.19 12.28
C LEU A 38 -3.94 -2.34 11.57
N GLY A 39 -2.94 -1.62 12.07
CA GLY A 39 -1.59 -1.67 11.54
C GLY A 39 -0.60 -0.93 12.42
N LEU A 40 0.66 -1.24 12.17
CA LEU A 40 1.83 -0.70 12.83
C LEU A 40 2.84 -0.30 11.76
N SER A 41 3.59 0.76 12.02
CA SER A 41 4.89 0.94 11.40
C SER A 41 5.91 1.53 12.37
N ARG A 42 7.11 1.74 11.85
CA ARG A 42 8.37 1.99 12.53
C ARG A 42 9.25 2.72 11.51
N VAL A 43 9.99 3.72 11.93
CA VAL A 43 10.90 4.48 11.09
C VAL A 43 12.26 4.40 11.75
N ASN A 44 13.26 3.88 11.04
CA ASN A 44 14.63 3.80 11.52
C ASN A 44 15.28 5.18 11.27
N LEU A 45 14.89 6.15 12.10
CA LEU A 45 15.21 7.59 11.98
C LEU A 45 16.70 7.84 11.75
N LYS A 46 17.57 7.07 12.41
CA LYS A 46 19.02 7.11 12.23
C LYS A 46 19.44 6.76 10.79
N THR A 47 19.00 5.63 10.27
CA THR A 47 19.29 5.18 8.89
C THR A 47 18.82 6.22 7.85
N ILE A 48 17.66 6.85 8.09
CA ILE A 48 17.13 7.93 7.25
C ILE A 48 17.96 9.22 7.38
N SER A 49 18.30 9.64 8.60
CA SER A 49 19.20 10.77 8.88
C SER A 49 20.55 10.61 8.18
N ASP A 50 21.12 9.41 8.22
CA ASP A 50 22.43 9.12 7.64
C ASP A 50 22.38 9.00 6.09
N LYS A 51 21.18 8.79 5.50
CA LYS A 51 20.96 8.66 4.05
C LYS A 51 20.53 9.94 3.33
N ILE A 52 19.93 10.92 4.02
CA ILE A 52 19.43 12.16 3.40
C ILE A 52 20.44 13.31 3.60
N PRO A 53 20.94 13.95 2.52
CA PRO A 53 21.75 15.17 2.62
C PRO A 53 20.84 16.38 2.92
N VAL A 54 20.30 16.49 4.13
CA VAL A 54 19.25 17.49 4.42
C VAL A 54 19.73 18.93 4.26
N ASP A 55 20.97 19.22 4.66
CA ASP A 55 21.61 20.54 4.45
C ASP A 55 21.77 20.93 2.98
N LYS A 56 21.60 19.98 2.05
CA LYS A 56 21.52 20.20 0.61
C LYS A 56 20.07 20.54 0.22
N ILE A 57 19.10 19.72 0.62
CA ILE A 57 17.66 19.94 0.37
C ILE A 57 17.20 21.32 0.89
N LEU A 58 17.56 21.68 2.12
CA LEU A 58 17.18 22.96 2.75
C LEU A 58 17.78 24.20 2.05
N LYS A 59 18.75 24.03 1.15
CA LYS A 59 19.34 25.10 0.32
C LYS A 59 18.81 25.10 -1.11
N GLU A 60 18.59 23.92 -1.68
CA GLU A 60 18.17 23.73 -3.06
C GLU A 60 16.65 23.92 -3.24
N LYS A 61 15.82 23.31 -2.38
CA LYS A 61 14.37 23.34 -2.49
C LYS A 61 13.77 24.55 -1.78
N LYS A 62 13.41 25.56 -2.56
CA LYS A 62 12.91 26.87 -2.09
C LYS A 62 11.41 26.89 -1.76
N ASP A 63 10.67 25.90 -2.23
CA ASP A 63 9.22 25.74 -2.10
C ASP A 63 8.83 24.61 -1.13
N LEU A 64 9.75 24.18 -0.26
CA LEU A 64 9.48 23.23 0.82
C LEU A 64 8.24 23.66 1.59
N LYS A 65 7.24 22.77 1.61
CA LYS A 65 6.06 22.94 2.47
C LYS A 65 6.53 22.89 3.93
N GLU A 66 5.82 23.56 4.84
CA GLU A 66 6.19 23.58 6.26
C GLU A 66 6.22 22.16 6.88
N ASP A 67 5.60 21.16 6.26
CA ASP A 67 5.69 19.75 6.66
C ASP A 67 6.94 19.02 6.21
N GLU A 68 7.33 19.19 4.94
CA GLU A 68 8.58 18.66 4.41
C GLU A 68 9.76 19.28 5.17
N LYS A 69 9.70 20.60 5.40
CA LYS A 69 10.65 21.37 6.19
C LYS A 69 10.70 20.92 7.66
N PHE A 70 9.55 20.71 8.31
CA PHE A 70 9.50 20.17 9.67
C PHE A 70 10.16 18.78 9.75
N PHE A 71 9.81 17.86 8.83
CA PHE A 71 10.39 16.52 8.80
C PHE A 71 11.90 16.55 8.53
N LEU A 72 12.33 17.36 7.56
CA LEU A 72 13.76 17.55 7.25
C LEU A 72 14.52 18.06 8.47
N GLN A 73 14.01 19.08 9.16
CA GLN A 73 14.66 19.62 10.36
C GLN A 73 14.62 18.65 11.56
N LEU A 74 13.60 17.78 11.64
CA LEU A 74 13.52 16.69 12.61
C LEU A 74 14.65 15.67 12.41
N VAL A 75 14.91 15.25 11.16
CA VAL A 75 15.90 14.22 10.84
C VAL A 75 17.32 14.77 10.61
N SER A 76 17.50 16.05 10.28
CA SER A 76 18.83 16.65 10.06
C SER A 76 19.56 17.01 11.34
N LYS A 77 18.80 17.34 12.39
CA LYS A 77 19.30 17.84 13.67
C LYS A 77 18.80 16.97 14.83
N PRO A 78 18.98 15.63 14.77
CA PRO A 78 18.39 14.72 15.75
C PRO A 78 18.87 15.03 17.17
N LYS A 79 20.18 15.31 17.33
CA LYS A 79 20.79 15.72 18.60
C LYS A 79 20.27 17.07 19.13
N GLU A 80 19.66 17.92 18.30
CA GLU A 80 19.06 19.20 18.72
C GLU A 80 17.56 19.08 18.98
N SER A 81 16.88 18.09 18.39
CA SER A 81 15.42 17.90 18.48
C SER A 81 14.89 17.57 19.90
N GLY A 82 15.75 17.07 20.79
CA GLY A 82 15.34 16.50 22.08
C GLY A 82 14.76 15.08 21.99
N ILE A 83 14.73 14.48 20.79
CA ILE A 83 14.28 13.11 20.53
C ILE A 83 15.51 12.17 20.46
N ASN A 84 15.36 10.97 21.00
CA ASN A 84 16.32 9.87 20.87
C ASN A 84 16.08 9.12 19.55
N VAL A 85 16.95 9.35 18.56
CA VAL A 85 16.85 8.69 17.23
C VAL A 85 17.64 7.38 17.10
N ASP A 86 18.42 7.01 18.13
CA ASP A 86 18.96 5.64 18.24
C ASP A 86 17.84 4.64 18.58
N LYS A 87 16.71 5.14 19.10
CA LYS A 87 15.42 4.45 19.09
C LYS A 87 14.61 4.82 17.82
N PRO A 88 13.81 3.89 17.27
CA PRO A 88 12.94 4.20 16.13
C PRO A 88 11.79 5.15 16.50
N LEU A 89 11.08 5.65 15.49
CA LEU A 89 9.75 6.26 15.61
C LEU A 89 8.70 5.22 15.20
N TYR A 90 7.81 4.78 16.09
CA TYR A 90 6.70 3.87 15.71
C TYR A 90 5.44 4.64 15.35
N PHE A 91 4.61 4.05 14.51
CA PHE A 91 3.22 4.42 14.29
C PHE A 91 2.32 3.24 14.64
N ILE A 92 1.13 3.54 15.17
CA ILE A 92 0.05 2.57 15.35
C ILE A 92 -1.24 3.19 14.81
N VAL A 93 -2.03 2.39 14.12
CA VAL A 93 -3.38 2.75 13.71
C VAL A 93 -4.32 1.79 14.42
N ASP A 94 -5.09 2.30 15.37
CA ASP A 94 -6.16 1.54 16.02
C ASP A 94 -7.52 1.88 15.38
N GLN A 95 -8.51 1.03 15.61
CA GLN A 95 -9.92 1.34 15.32
C GLN A 95 -10.39 2.56 16.13
N GLY A 96 -10.97 3.56 15.47
CA GLY A 96 -11.70 4.65 16.13
C GLY A 96 -13.21 4.54 15.94
N LYS A 97 -13.98 5.63 16.13
CA LYS A 97 -15.46 5.57 16.30
C LYS A 97 -16.21 5.07 15.06
N SER A 98 -15.63 5.18 13.87
CA SER A 98 -16.21 4.74 12.60
C SER A 98 -15.12 4.42 11.58
N THR A 99 -15.44 3.79 10.45
CA THR A 99 -14.46 3.47 9.38
C THR A 99 -13.85 4.69 8.70
N SER A 100 -14.48 5.86 8.81
CA SER A 100 -13.92 7.16 8.40
C SER A 100 -13.14 7.86 9.51
N ASP A 101 -13.11 7.29 10.72
CA ASP A 101 -12.43 7.79 11.91
C ASP A 101 -11.46 6.74 12.49
N PRO A 102 -10.32 6.45 11.84
CA PRO A 102 -9.26 5.66 12.46
C PRO A 102 -8.53 6.49 13.53
N ASP A 103 -7.85 5.81 14.46
CA ASP A 103 -7.14 6.45 15.58
C ASP A 103 -5.60 6.28 15.49
N PRO A 104 -4.94 6.94 14.51
CA PRO A 104 -3.50 6.90 14.31
C PRO A 104 -2.71 7.70 15.35
N LYS A 105 -1.62 7.10 15.85
CA LYS A 105 -0.73 7.68 16.87
C LYS A 105 0.72 7.42 16.49
N ALA A 106 1.62 8.28 16.96
CA ALA A 106 3.06 8.14 16.82
C ALA A 106 3.72 7.95 18.20
N PHE A 107 4.63 6.97 18.32
CA PHE A 107 5.52 6.81 19.47
C PHE A 107 6.93 7.25 19.10
N PHE A 108 7.55 8.03 19.96
CA PHE A 108 8.98 8.37 19.88
C PHE A 108 9.52 8.55 21.28
N TRP A 109 10.83 8.73 21.43
CA TRP A 109 11.47 8.83 22.73
C TRP A 109 12.06 10.21 22.96
N ILE A 110 11.77 10.83 24.10
CA ILE A 110 12.27 12.17 24.45
C ILE A 110 13.47 12.00 25.39
N SER A 111 14.65 12.33 24.89
CA SER A 111 15.90 12.33 25.68
C SER A 111 16.07 13.60 26.52
N ASP A 112 15.48 14.71 26.09
CA ASP A 112 15.50 15.98 26.82
C ASP A 112 14.17 16.73 26.61
N LYS A 113 13.36 16.81 27.68
CA LYS A 113 12.04 17.45 27.67
C LYS A 113 12.11 18.97 27.46
N ALA A 114 13.16 19.65 27.94
CA ALA A 114 13.29 21.10 27.78
C ALA A 114 13.70 21.44 26.34
N LYS A 115 14.66 20.68 25.80
CA LYS A 115 15.10 20.78 24.41
C LYS A 115 14.01 20.38 23.43
N PHE A 116 13.23 19.33 23.71
CA PHE A 116 12.06 18.97 22.91
C PHE A 116 11.04 20.11 22.83
N GLN A 117 10.63 20.68 23.98
CA GLN A 117 9.68 21.80 24.00
C GLN A 117 10.18 23.01 23.20
N LYS A 118 11.45 23.39 23.41
CA LYS A 118 12.08 24.49 22.66
C LYS A 118 12.12 24.18 21.17
N SER A 119 12.78 23.09 20.78
CA SER A 119 13.01 22.76 19.38
C SER A 119 11.70 22.55 18.64
N MET A 120 10.71 21.85 19.22
CA MET A 120 9.40 21.74 18.57
C MET A 120 8.72 23.11 18.44
N SER A 121 8.76 23.98 19.47
CA SER A 121 8.18 25.34 19.33
C SER A 121 8.88 26.18 18.25
N ASP A 122 10.21 26.14 18.21
CA ASP A 122 11.05 26.85 17.25
C ASP A 122 10.84 26.34 15.81
N LEU A 123 10.60 25.04 15.63
CA LEU A 123 10.32 24.41 14.33
C LEU A 123 8.90 24.73 13.85
N THR A 124 7.90 24.50 14.70
CA THR A 124 6.48 24.48 14.29
C THR A 124 5.80 25.84 14.33
N LYS A 125 6.44 26.84 14.97
CA LYS A 125 5.90 28.18 15.24
C LYS A 125 4.60 28.17 16.07
N THR A 126 4.40 27.10 16.84
CA THR A 126 3.31 26.93 17.81
C THR A 126 3.90 26.69 19.19
N LYS A 127 3.20 27.03 20.28
CA LYS A 127 3.73 26.84 21.64
C LYS A 127 3.63 25.37 22.04
N VAL A 128 4.76 24.67 22.10
CA VAL A 128 4.84 23.27 22.55
C VAL A 128 5.30 23.22 24.01
N THR A 129 4.50 22.63 24.88
CA THR A 129 4.81 22.50 26.32
C THR A 129 4.49 21.11 26.87
N ILE A 130 5.28 20.67 27.84
CA ILE A 130 5.03 19.46 28.66
C ILE A 130 4.64 19.95 30.06
N ASP A 131 3.56 19.43 30.63
CA ASP A 131 3.10 19.81 31.97
C ASP A 131 3.67 18.90 33.08
N LYS A 132 3.24 19.13 34.33
CA LYS A 132 3.68 18.33 35.49
C LYS A 132 3.11 16.91 35.54
N LYS A 133 2.10 16.59 34.71
CA LYS A 133 1.55 15.24 34.51
C LYS A 133 2.14 14.57 33.26
N ASP A 134 3.16 15.15 32.64
CA ASP A 134 3.78 14.66 31.40
C ASP A 134 2.84 14.65 30.17
N TYR A 135 1.78 15.47 30.16
CA TYR A 135 0.96 15.73 28.98
C TYR A 135 1.64 16.73 28.03
N ILE A 136 1.59 16.43 26.74
CA ILE A 136 2.16 17.25 25.66
C ILE A 136 1.05 18.14 25.09
N TYR A 137 1.25 19.44 25.15
CA TYR A 137 0.34 20.45 24.63
C TYR A 137 0.94 21.20 23.44
N VAL A 138 0.10 21.53 22.45
CA VAL A 138 0.40 22.43 21.33
C VAL A 138 -0.64 23.55 21.32
N ASP A 139 -0.21 24.81 21.43
CA ASP A 139 -1.07 25.99 21.57
C ASP A 139 -2.15 25.83 22.66
N GLY A 140 -1.79 25.16 23.76
CA GLY A 140 -2.69 24.88 24.90
C GLY A 140 -3.66 23.72 24.68
N LYS A 141 -3.67 23.06 23.51
CA LYS A 141 -4.44 21.83 23.28
C LYS A 141 -3.63 20.60 23.61
N MET A 142 -4.22 19.63 24.30
CA MET A 142 -3.56 18.35 24.57
C MET A 142 -3.42 17.56 23.26
N THR A 143 -2.22 17.04 22.98
CA THR A 143 -1.88 16.30 21.75
C THR A 143 -1.15 14.99 22.01
N GLY A 144 -0.59 14.82 23.21
CA GLY A 144 0.20 13.65 23.56
C GLY A 144 0.42 13.50 25.05
N SER A 145 1.21 12.50 25.42
CA SER A 145 1.63 12.23 26.79
C SER A 145 2.92 11.42 26.82
N ILE A 146 3.62 11.40 27.96
CA ILE A 146 4.90 10.71 28.15
C ILE A 146 4.78 9.70 29.29
N LYS A 147 5.40 8.53 29.13
CA LYS A 147 5.51 7.47 30.15
C LYS A 147 6.96 6.98 30.19
N GLY A 148 7.71 7.45 31.20
CA GLY A 148 9.16 7.27 31.25
C GLY A 148 9.85 8.17 30.23
N ASP A 149 10.62 7.59 29.31
CA ASP A 149 11.23 8.30 28.17
C ASP A 149 10.39 8.20 26.88
N MET A 150 9.36 7.35 26.85
CA MET A 150 8.47 7.14 25.69
C MET A 150 7.36 8.18 25.65
N ALA A 151 7.26 8.93 24.56
CA ALA A 151 6.16 9.83 24.24
C ALA A 151 5.21 9.20 23.22
N ILE A 152 3.92 9.48 23.36
CA ILE A 152 2.91 9.31 22.30
C ILE A 152 2.31 10.66 21.91
N VAL A 153 2.04 10.84 20.62
CA VAL A 153 1.19 11.92 20.10
C VAL A 153 0.11 11.34 19.20
N SER A 154 -1.07 11.97 19.21
CA SER A 154 -2.24 11.58 18.42
C SER A 154 -2.84 12.82 17.76
N SER A 155 -3.75 12.61 16.80
CA SER A 155 -4.48 13.68 16.15
C SER A 155 -5.95 13.69 16.56
N ASP A 156 -6.39 14.82 17.11
CA ASP A 156 -7.80 15.18 17.36
C ASP A 156 -8.70 14.92 16.14
N LYS A 157 -8.15 15.11 14.93
CA LYS A 157 -8.81 14.82 13.66
C LYS A 157 -8.40 13.45 13.15
N SER A 158 -9.37 12.66 12.72
CA SER A 158 -9.11 11.47 11.91
C SER A 158 -8.49 11.83 10.56
N TYR A 159 -7.56 10.99 10.13
CA TYR A 159 -7.07 10.95 8.77
C TYR A 159 -7.67 9.74 8.08
N ASN A 160 -8.57 9.97 7.12
CA ASN A 160 -9.14 8.92 6.28
C ASN A 160 -8.45 8.96 4.90
N PRO A 161 -7.58 7.98 4.56
CA PRO A 161 -6.90 7.96 3.26
C PRO A 161 -7.87 7.81 2.08
N TYR A 162 -9.08 7.30 2.30
CA TYR A 162 -10.09 7.07 1.27
C TYR A 162 -11.02 8.28 1.04
N SER A 163 -11.05 9.29 1.93
CA SER A 163 -11.97 10.44 1.82
C SER A 163 -11.41 11.57 0.95
N GLY A 164 -10.82 11.25 -0.21
CA GLY A 164 -10.04 12.19 -1.03
C GLY A 164 -10.81 13.43 -1.55
N TYR A 165 -12.15 13.41 -1.55
CA TYR A 165 -12.97 14.46 -2.18
C TYR A 165 -14.10 15.07 -1.33
N ASN A 166 -14.57 14.44 -0.25
CA ASN A 166 -15.75 14.89 0.51
C ASN A 166 -15.41 15.39 1.93
N TYR A 167 -14.59 16.44 2.03
CA TYR A 167 -14.27 17.10 3.31
C TYR A 167 -15.09 18.38 3.57
N MET A 168 -16.20 18.56 2.85
CA MET A 168 -17.19 19.61 3.10
C MET A 168 -18.57 18.96 3.25
N ASN A 169 -19.32 19.40 4.27
CA ASN A 169 -20.70 19.03 4.56
C ASN A 169 -20.97 17.54 4.89
N THR A 170 -20.30 17.02 5.92
CA THR A 170 -20.88 15.95 6.77
C THR A 170 -21.44 16.59 8.04
N PRO A 171 -22.77 16.76 8.19
CA PRO A 171 -23.36 17.28 9.42
C PRO A 171 -23.15 16.34 10.61
N GLY A 172 -23.03 16.88 11.82
CA GLY A 172 -22.97 16.09 13.06
C GLY A 172 -21.58 15.67 13.52
N ILE A 173 -20.50 16.30 13.04
CA ILE A 173 -19.16 16.11 13.63
C ILE A 173 -19.16 16.70 15.05
N ASP A 174 -19.04 15.82 16.04
CA ASP A 174 -18.74 16.13 17.44
C ASP A 174 -17.51 17.06 17.52
N THR A 175 -17.69 18.27 18.05
CA THR A 175 -16.66 19.30 18.12
C THR A 175 -15.79 19.21 19.38
N SER A 176 -16.06 18.24 20.27
CA SER A 176 -15.22 17.99 21.44
C SER A 176 -13.89 17.34 21.05
N SER A 177 -12.83 17.71 21.77
CA SER A 177 -11.49 17.12 21.63
C SER A 177 -11.53 15.66 22.10
N LYS A 178 -11.22 14.70 21.22
CA LYS A 178 -11.10 13.30 21.64
C LYS A 178 -9.86 13.07 22.51
N LEU A 179 -8.86 13.95 22.39
CA LEU A 179 -7.63 13.91 23.17
C LEU A 179 -7.83 14.58 24.53
N ASN A 180 -7.70 13.80 25.59
CA ASN A 180 -7.85 14.23 26.98
C ASN A 180 -7.11 13.26 27.93
N GLU A 181 -7.03 13.63 29.21
CA GLU A 181 -6.37 12.85 30.26
C GLU A 181 -6.89 11.40 30.35
N LYS A 182 -8.19 11.16 30.15
CA LYS A 182 -8.74 9.80 30.12
C LYS A 182 -8.28 9.02 28.89
N TYR A 183 -8.32 9.59 27.69
CA TYR A 183 -7.84 8.94 26.46
C TYR A 183 -6.39 8.43 26.60
N PHE A 184 -5.50 9.24 27.16
CA PHE A 184 -4.11 8.84 27.38
C PHE A 184 -3.95 7.88 28.58
N THR A 185 -4.75 8.00 29.63
CA THR A 185 -4.73 7.05 30.77
C THR A 185 -5.23 5.66 30.36
N ASP A 186 -6.33 5.59 29.61
CA ASP A 186 -6.87 4.36 29.03
C ASP A 186 -5.85 3.73 28.07
N PHE A 187 -5.18 4.55 27.26
CA PHE A 187 -4.12 4.08 26.37
C PHE A 187 -2.94 3.46 27.14
N TRP A 188 -2.39 4.18 28.13
CA TRP A 188 -1.21 3.74 28.86
C TRP A 188 -1.45 2.57 29.83
N SER A 189 -2.71 2.26 30.12
CA SER A 189 -3.15 1.11 30.93
C SER A 189 -3.66 -0.08 30.12
N ARG A 190 -3.81 0.06 28.79
CA ARG A 190 -4.22 -1.05 27.92
C ARG A 190 -3.20 -2.17 27.91
N LYS A 191 -3.70 -3.41 27.81
CA LYS A 191 -2.85 -4.60 27.68
C LYS A 191 -2.59 -4.87 26.21
N GLY A 192 -1.33 -5.12 25.86
CA GLY A 192 -0.97 -5.68 24.57
C GLY A 192 -1.60 -7.06 24.34
N THR A 193 -1.68 -7.46 23.08
CA THR A 193 -2.25 -8.72 22.59
C THR A 193 -1.72 -9.94 23.37
N SER A 194 -2.58 -10.92 23.60
CA SER A 194 -2.16 -12.24 24.08
C SER A 194 -1.66 -13.14 22.94
N SER A 195 -2.07 -12.88 21.70
CA SER A 195 -1.76 -13.71 20.52
C SER A 195 -0.25 -13.77 20.24
N SER A 196 0.30 -14.98 20.35
CA SER A 196 1.67 -15.29 19.92
C SER A 196 1.83 -15.09 18.42
N VAL A 197 0.79 -15.38 17.63
CA VAL A 197 0.81 -15.23 16.17
C VAL A 197 0.94 -13.76 15.76
N ILE A 198 0.19 -12.85 16.38
CA ILE A 198 0.35 -11.40 16.13
C ILE A 198 1.75 -10.96 16.54
N LYS A 199 2.23 -11.34 17.73
CA LYS A 199 3.60 -11.01 18.20
C LYS A 199 4.68 -11.51 17.25
N GLU A 200 4.53 -12.71 16.71
CA GLU A 200 5.48 -13.26 15.74
C GLU A 200 5.46 -12.49 14.42
N GLN A 201 4.28 -12.19 13.86
CA GLN A 201 4.18 -11.40 12.63
C GLN A 201 4.74 -9.99 12.79
N VAL A 202 4.42 -9.33 13.91
CA VAL A 202 4.97 -8.02 14.27
C VAL A 202 6.49 -8.10 14.39
N ASN A 203 7.06 -9.14 15.01
CA ASN A 203 8.52 -9.35 15.04
C ASN A 203 9.12 -9.88 13.71
N GLN A 204 8.32 -10.33 12.74
CA GLN A 204 8.81 -10.61 11.38
C GLN A 204 8.73 -9.37 10.45
N SER A 205 8.13 -8.26 10.90
CA SER A 205 7.75 -7.13 10.03
C SER A 205 8.07 -5.71 10.58
N LEU A 206 7.97 -5.45 11.89
CA LEU A 206 8.52 -4.27 12.59
C LEU A 206 9.95 -4.55 13.04
N VAL A 207 10.95 -3.94 12.44
CA VAL A 207 12.33 -4.45 12.51
C VAL A 207 13.38 -3.46 11.87
N SER A 208 14.70 -3.66 11.97
CA SER A 208 15.71 -2.57 11.95
C SER A 208 16.55 -2.24 10.68
N ASP A 209 16.71 -3.12 9.68
CA ASP A 209 17.76 -3.06 8.64
C ASP A 209 17.35 -2.42 7.29
N LYS A 210 16.08 -2.08 7.14
CA LYS A 210 15.58 -1.20 6.07
C LYS A 210 15.27 0.17 6.70
N ASP A 211 14.85 1.16 5.90
CA ASP A 211 14.70 2.55 6.39
C ASP A 211 13.48 2.76 7.30
N ILE A 212 12.45 1.95 7.09
CA ILE A 212 11.15 1.97 7.78
C ILE A 212 10.81 0.49 8.08
N SER A 213 9.86 0.14 8.97
CA SER A 213 9.37 -1.22 9.28
C SER A 213 7.93 -1.32 9.82
N GLY A 214 7.17 -2.41 9.66
CA GLY A 214 5.70 -2.27 9.42
C GLY A 214 4.89 -3.54 9.13
N TRP A 215 3.63 -3.55 9.58
CA TRP A 215 2.68 -4.67 9.55
C TRP A 215 1.22 -4.17 9.52
N VAL A 216 0.35 -4.85 8.78
CA VAL A 216 -1.12 -4.64 8.80
C VAL A 216 -1.83 -5.91 9.26
N ASN A 217 -2.79 -5.74 10.15
CA ASN A 217 -3.66 -6.79 10.68
C ASN A 217 -4.85 -6.99 9.72
N LEU A 218 -4.80 -8.01 8.87
CA LEU A 218 -5.82 -8.24 7.85
C LEU A 218 -7.18 -8.56 8.49
N ALA A 219 -7.19 -9.28 9.62
CA ALA A 219 -8.40 -9.57 10.37
C ALA A 219 -9.05 -8.31 10.94
N ALA A 220 -8.29 -7.47 11.67
CA ALA A 220 -8.83 -6.25 12.27
C ALA A 220 -9.23 -5.19 11.24
N VAL A 221 -8.53 -5.10 10.10
CA VAL A 221 -8.91 -4.22 8.97
C VAL A 221 -10.21 -4.71 8.33
N ALA A 222 -10.34 -6.00 8.03
CA ALA A 222 -11.56 -6.55 7.45
C ALA A 222 -12.76 -6.42 8.41
N SER A 223 -12.55 -6.70 9.70
CA SER A 223 -13.54 -6.46 10.76
C SER A 223 -14.00 -5.01 10.78
N TYR A 224 -13.05 -4.08 10.92
CA TYR A 224 -13.34 -2.64 10.98
C TYR A 224 -14.10 -2.14 9.74
N VAL A 225 -13.59 -2.41 8.54
CA VAL A 225 -14.20 -1.98 7.27
C VAL A 225 -15.61 -2.56 7.08
N SER A 226 -15.83 -3.81 7.49
CA SER A 226 -17.14 -4.47 7.46
C SER A 226 -18.05 -4.17 8.67
N LYS A 227 -17.59 -3.33 9.63
CA LYS A 227 -18.25 -3.08 10.92
C LYS A 227 -18.59 -4.36 11.70
N GLY A 228 -17.67 -5.32 11.69
CA GLY A 228 -17.80 -6.64 12.31
C GLY A 228 -18.55 -7.68 11.46
N TYR A 229 -19.19 -7.31 10.35
CA TYR A 229 -20.00 -8.26 9.56
C TYR A 229 -19.17 -9.46 9.04
N ILE A 230 -17.91 -9.22 8.63
CA ILE A 230 -17.02 -10.30 8.17
C ILE A 230 -16.80 -11.38 9.23
N GLU A 231 -16.90 -11.04 10.52
CA GLU A 231 -16.63 -11.96 11.62
C GLU A 231 -17.69 -13.06 11.74
N THR A 232 -18.90 -12.79 11.23
CA THR A 232 -20.03 -13.73 11.22
C THR A 232 -19.99 -14.72 10.04
N LEU A 233 -19.11 -14.48 9.05
CA LEU A 233 -18.99 -15.27 7.83
C LEU A 233 -17.86 -16.31 7.94
N ALA A 234 -17.99 -17.43 7.22
CA ALA A 234 -17.02 -18.53 7.29
C ALA A 234 -15.61 -18.11 6.84
N VAL A 235 -15.50 -17.14 5.91
CA VAL A 235 -14.26 -16.48 5.50
C VAL A 235 -13.48 -15.85 6.67
N ASN A 236 -14.11 -15.50 7.80
CA ASN A 236 -13.42 -15.10 9.03
C ASN A 236 -12.34 -16.12 9.42
N LYS A 237 -12.66 -17.42 9.35
CA LYS A 237 -11.72 -18.51 9.67
C LYS A 237 -10.46 -18.47 8.81
N LEU A 238 -10.55 -17.97 7.58
CA LEU A 238 -9.43 -17.88 6.63
C LEU A 238 -8.57 -16.61 6.88
N ILE A 239 -9.17 -15.50 7.31
CA ILE A 239 -8.46 -14.24 7.52
C ILE A 239 -8.04 -13.99 8.98
N LYS A 240 -8.64 -14.69 9.95
CA LYS A 240 -8.29 -14.57 11.38
C LYS A 240 -6.80 -14.83 11.59
N ASP A 241 -6.19 -14.04 12.49
CA ASP A 241 -4.77 -14.09 12.83
C ASP A 241 -3.85 -13.93 11.60
N SER A 242 -4.36 -13.40 10.48
CA SER A 242 -3.55 -13.13 9.28
C SER A 242 -3.18 -11.65 9.17
N GLY A 243 -2.02 -11.39 8.57
CA GLY A 243 -1.51 -10.03 8.37
C GLY A 243 -0.72 -9.86 7.08
N ILE A 244 -0.19 -8.65 6.87
CA ILE A 244 0.64 -8.28 5.72
C ILE A 244 1.83 -7.46 6.21
N GLY A 245 3.04 -7.90 5.92
CA GLY A 245 4.27 -7.11 5.98
C GLY A 245 4.66 -6.61 4.59
N PHE A 246 5.47 -5.55 4.56
CA PHE A 246 5.80 -4.78 3.36
C PHE A 246 7.13 -4.08 3.65
N ASP A 247 8.17 -4.13 2.82
CA ASP A 247 9.57 -3.84 3.20
C ASP A 247 10.24 -2.73 2.35
N PHE A 248 10.66 -1.59 2.92
CA PHE A 248 11.19 -0.46 2.11
C PHE A 248 12.61 -0.02 2.43
N ASN A 249 13.42 0.05 1.38
CA ASN A 249 14.78 0.57 1.42
C ASN A 249 15.03 1.51 0.23
N PHE A 250 15.56 2.70 0.53
CA PHE A 250 15.98 3.70 -0.42
C PHE A 250 17.51 3.63 -0.56
N ASP A 251 18.00 3.35 -1.76
CA ASP A 251 19.43 3.29 -2.10
C ASP A 251 19.79 4.41 -3.09
N LYS A 252 21.06 4.48 -3.51
CA LYS A 252 21.45 5.38 -4.60
C LYS A 252 20.81 4.97 -5.92
N GLY A 253 20.02 5.87 -6.51
CA GLY A 253 19.33 5.68 -7.79
C GLY A 253 18.23 4.61 -7.86
N LYS A 254 17.79 4.02 -6.73
CA LYS A 254 16.66 3.08 -6.70
C LYS A 254 15.92 3.08 -5.35
N SER A 255 14.65 2.69 -5.39
CA SER A 255 13.85 2.35 -4.19
C SER A 255 13.33 0.92 -4.33
N GLU A 256 13.34 0.15 -3.26
CA GLU A 256 12.80 -1.22 -3.23
C GLU A 256 11.64 -1.34 -2.23
N MET A 257 10.65 -2.13 -2.61
CA MET A 257 9.48 -2.55 -1.83
C MET A 257 9.39 -4.07 -1.89
N ASP A 258 9.72 -4.81 -0.83
CA ASP A 258 9.28 -6.21 -0.72
C ASP A 258 7.86 -6.25 -0.10
N THR A 259 7.11 -7.35 -0.23
CA THR A 259 5.88 -7.60 0.55
C THR A 259 5.74 -9.08 0.89
N LYS A 260 5.04 -9.38 1.99
CA LYS A 260 4.77 -10.74 2.46
C LYS A 260 3.44 -10.79 3.21
N THR A 261 2.52 -11.65 2.78
CA THR A 261 1.38 -12.03 3.63
C THR A 261 1.82 -12.99 4.72
N PHE A 262 1.12 -12.95 5.85
CA PHE A 262 1.25 -13.90 6.94
C PHE A 262 -0.09 -14.59 7.08
N PHE A 263 -0.36 -15.56 6.21
CA PHE A 263 -1.63 -16.28 6.25
C PHE A 263 -1.64 -17.33 7.36
N ASN A 264 -2.82 -17.56 7.96
CA ASN A 264 -3.02 -18.63 8.93
C ASN A 264 -2.93 -20.02 8.27
N SER A 265 -2.92 -21.09 9.07
CA SER A 265 -2.68 -22.46 8.58
C SER A 265 -3.75 -22.99 7.62
N ASP A 266 -4.97 -22.46 7.64
CA ASP A 266 -6.05 -22.89 6.73
C ASP A 266 -6.02 -22.08 5.43
N MET A 267 -5.84 -20.76 5.49
CA MET A 267 -5.61 -19.95 4.28
C MET A 267 -4.34 -20.40 3.54
N LYS A 268 -3.27 -20.79 4.25
CA LYS A 268 -2.05 -21.37 3.64
C LYS A 268 -2.33 -22.61 2.80
N LYS A 269 -3.14 -23.55 3.30
CA LYS A 269 -3.54 -24.75 2.55
C LYS A 269 -4.32 -24.40 1.29
N ILE A 270 -5.21 -23.40 1.40
CA ILE A 270 -6.06 -22.92 0.31
C ILE A 270 -5.23 -22.20 -0.76
N VAL A 271 -4.32 -21.30 -0.37
CA VAL A 271 -3.40 -20.61 -1.29
C VAL A 271 -2.48 -21.61 -1.98
N GLY A 272 -1.83 -22.50 -1.23
CA GLY A 272 -0.98 -23.56 -1.80
C GLY A 272 -1.74 -24.41 -2.81
N LYS A 273 -2.93 -24.93 -2.46
CA LYS A 273 -3.80 -25.71 -3.37
C LYS A 273 -4.05 -25.01 -4.71
N TYR A 274 -4.17 -23.68 -4.72
CA TYR A 274 -4.60 -22.90 -5.87
C TYR A 274 -3.49 -22.08 -6.56
N TYR A 275 -2.27 -22.03 -6.02
CA TYR A 275 -1.15 -21.26 -6.58
C TYR A 275 0.18 -22.02 -6.74
N ASP A 276 0.47 -23.06 -5.94
CA ASP A 276 1.75 -23.84 -5.90
C ASP A 276 2.28 -24.28 -7.29
N LYS A 277 1.37 -24.55 -8.23
CA LYS A 277 1.71 -25.11 -9.55
C LYS A 277 1.62 -24.12 -10.71
N ASN A 278 1.15 -22.90 -10.44
CA ASN A 278 0.78 -21.94 -11.47
C ASN A 278 1.93 -20.96 -11.74
N LYS A 279 2.19 -20.69 -13.02
CA LYS A 279 3.33 -19.92 -13.52
C LYS A 279 2.86 -19.01 -14.64
N ILE A 280 3.56 -17.90 -14.84
CA ILE A 280 3.24 -16.93 -15.91
C ILE A 280 3.18 -17.60 -17.29
N ASN A 281 1.99 -17.60 -17.88
CA ASN A 281 1.76 -18.06 -19.24
C ASN A 281 2.17 -16.98 -20.27
N TYR A 282 3.48 -16.88 -20.53
CA TYR A 282 4.06 -15.93 -21.49
C TYR A 282 3.51 -16.02 -22.91
N ASP A 283 2.81 -17.11 -23.26
CA ASP A 283 2.25 -17.28 -24.59
C ASP A 283 1.07 -16.33 -24.88
N LEU A 284 0.39 -15.82 -23.84
CA LEU A 284 -0.67 -14.79 -23.97
C LEU A 284 -0.19 -13.54 -24.71
N VAL A 285 1.09 -13.17 -24.56
CA VAL A 285 1.68 -11.93 -25.09
C VAL A 285 2.73 -12.16 -26.17
N LYS A 286 2.92 -13.41 -26.64
CA LYS A 286 4.02 -13.75 -27.58
C LYS A 286 3.92 -13.02 -28.92
N ASN A 287 2.73 -12.56 -29.32
CA ASN A 287 2.48 -11.81 -30.55
C ASN A 287 2.52 -10.28 -30.36
N VAL A 288 2.75 -9.79 -29.14
CA VAL A 288 2.56 -8.38 -28.77
C VAL A 288 3.90 -7.67 -28.69
N GLU A 289 4.01 -6.48 -29.28
CA GLU A 289 5.23 -5.65 -29.19
C GLU A 289 5.19 -4.78 -27.91
N LEU A 290 5.41 -5.42 -26.76
CA LEU A 290 5.42 -4.81 -25.42
C LEU A 290 6.55 -3.78 -25.20
N ASP A 291 7.60 -3.76 -26.03
CA ASP A 291 8.58 -2.66 -26.00
C ASP A 291 7.96 -1.31 -26.42
N ASN A 292 6.83 -1.33 -27.13
CA ASN A 292 6.01 -0.15 -27.43
C ASN A 292 5.05 0.24 -26.28
N ALA A 293 4.96 -0.57 -25.21
CA ALA A 293 4.16 -0.25 -24.03
C ALA A 293 4.75 0.93 -23.23
N LYS A 294 3.87 1.70 -22.56
CA LYS A 294 4.22 2.47 -21.35
C LYS A 294 4.38 1.50 -20.18
N SER A 295 3.42 0.60 -19.99
CA SER A 295 3.40 -0.34 -18.88
C SER A 295 2.74 -1.66 -19.29
N PHE A 296 3.14 -2.77 -18.66
CA PHE A 296 2.49 -4.07 -18.83
C PHE A 296 2.55 -4.89 -17.53
N THR A 297 1.56 -5.75 -17.35
CA THR A 297 1.50 -6.77 -16.30
C THR A 297 1.12 -8.09 -16.97
N ILE A 298 1.76 -9.19 -16.61
CA ILE A 298 1.37 -10.54 -17.01
C ILE A 298 1.40 -11.45 -15.79
N GLY A 299 0.43 -12.33 -15.65
CA GLY A 299 0.36 -13.21 -14.49
C GLY A 299 -0.72 -14.27 -14.56
N PHE A 300 -0.84 -14.97 -13.43
CA PHE A 300 -1.89 -15.92 -13.15
C PHE A 300 -2.64 -15.50 -11.88
N PHE A 301 -3.97 -15.62 -11.91
CA PHE A 301 -4.85 -15.35 -10.77
C PHE A 301 -5.89 -16.47 -10.66
N SER A 302 -5.92 -17.16 -9.52
CA SER A 302 -6.77 -18.34 -9.39
C SER A 302 -8.25 -17.98 -9.24
N LEU A 303 -9.03 -18.34 -10.26
CA LEU A 303 -10.47 -18.17 -10.28
C LEU A 303 -11.19 -19.18 -9.36
N ASP A 304 -10.60 -20.35 -9.13
CA ASP A 304 -11.08 -21.31 -8.11
C ASP A 304 -10.86 -20.78 -6.68
N PHE A 305 -9.73 -20.10 -6.43
CA PHE A 305 -9.51 -19.40 -5.15
C PHE A 305 -10.55 -18.29 -4.94
N MET A 306 -10.81 -17.49 -5.96
CA MET A 306 -11.87 -16.46 -5.88
C MET A 306 -13.26 -17.07 -5.68
N ARG A 307 -13.61 -18.12 -6.42
CA ARG A 307 -14.88 -18.84 -6.23
C ARG A 307 -15.01 -19.38 -4.81
N TYR A 308 -13.92 -19.92 -4.26
CA TYR A 308 -13.86 -20.42 -2.90
C TYR A 308 -14.08 -19.28 -1.87
N LEU A 309 -13.35 -18.17 -1.97
CA LEU A 309 -13.55 -17.02 -1.08
C LEU A 309 -14.96 -16.42 -1.18
N VAL A 310 -15.53 -16.33 -2.38
CA VAL A 310 -16.90 -15.83 -2.62
C VAL A 310 -17.95 -16.75 -1.98
N LYS A 311 -17.74 -18.08 -1.99
CA LYS A 311 -18.58 -19.05 -1.29
C LYS A 311 -18.48 -18.90 0.23
N GLU A 312 -17.26 -18.87 0.77
CA GLU A 312 -16.99 -18.73 2.22
C GLU A 312 -17.43 -17.37 2.79
N ALA A 313 -17.56 -16.34 1.93
CA ALA A 313 -18.13 -15.04 2.24
C ALA A 313 -19.66 -14.94 1.98
N GLY A 314 -20.32 -16.03 1.54
CA GLY A 314 -21.77 -16.08 1.32
C GLY A 314 -22.30 -15.39 0.06
N PHE A 315 -21.43 -14.81 -0.78
CA PHE A 315 -21.84 -13.97 -1.91
C PHE A 315 -22.17 -14.73 -3.21
N GLU A 316 -21.95 -16.06 -3.29
CA GLU A 316 -22.24 -16.83 -4.52
C GLU A 316 -23.72 -16.71 -4.94
N ALA A 317 -24.66 -16.74 -3.99
CA ALA A 317 -26.09 -16.56 -4.27
C ALA A 317 -26.41 -15.17 -4.86
N THR A 318 -25.81 -14.11 -4.32
CA THR A 318 -25.98 -12.73 -4.81
C THR A 318 -25.42 -12.55 -6.22
N ILE A 319 -24.24 -13.11 -6.49
CA ILE A 319 -23.60 -13.05 -7.82
C ILE A 319 -24.39 -13.88 -8.83
N ASN A 320 -24.84 -15.09 -8.48
CA ASN A 320 -25.69 -15.90 -9.36
C ASN A 320 -27.05 -15.23 -9.63
N HIS A 321 -27.64 -14.54 -8.64
CA HIS A 321 -28.86 -13.76 -8.87
C HIS A 321 -28.64 -12.61 -9.85
N TYR A 322 -27.54 -11.84 -9.72
CA TYR A 322 -27.19 -10.79 -10.68
C TYR A 322 -26.98 -11.34 -12.11
N LEU A 323 -26.23 -12.45 -12.22
CA LEU A 323 -25.92 -13.11 -13.50
C LEU A 323 -27.11 -13.86 -14.13
N SER A 324 -28.18 -14.13 -13.38
CA SER A 324 -29.38 -14.85 -13.86
C SER A 324 -30.01 -14.19 -15.09
N SER A 325 -29.94 -12.86 -15.18
CA SER A 325 -30.33 -12.05 -16.33
C SER A 325 -29.65 -12.45 -17.66
N THR A 326 -28.47 -13.05 -17.59
CA THR A 326 -27.69 -13.54 -18.75
C THR A 326 -27.74 -15.05 -18.92
N ASN A 327 -28.52 -15.75 -18.07
CA ASN A 327 -28.49 -17.20 -17.88
C ASN A 327 -27.05 -17.72 -17.70
N LYS A 328 -26.36 -17.21 -16.67
CA LYS A 328 -24.98 -17.57 -16.26
C LYS A 328 -24.88 -17.64 -14.75
N THR A 329 -23.83 -18.30 -14.29
CA THR A 329 -23.42 -18.40 -12.88
C THR A 329 -21.96 -17.96 -12.69
N LEU A 330 -21.56 -17.81 -11.43
CA LEU A 330 -20.16 -17.68 -11.05
C LEU A 330 -19.31 -18.84 -11.58
N GLU A 331 -19.86 -20.06 -11.63
CA GLU A 331 -19.19 -21.25 -12.17
C GLU A 331 -18.96 -21.17 -13.68
N ASP A 332 -19.88 -20.59 -14.45
CA ASP A 332 -19.69 -20.37 -15.88
C ASP A 332 -18.52 -19.42 -16.14
N ILE A 333 -18.41 -18.34 -15.35
CA ILE A 333 -17.28 -17.41 -15.45
C ILE A 333 -15.98 -18.09 -15.04
N THR A 334 -15.92 -18.69 -13.84
CA THR A 334 -14.65 -19.21 -13.28
C THR A 334 -14.16 -20.49 -13.95
N THR A 335 -15.02 -21.24 -14.66
CA THR A 335 -14.61 -22.40 -15.48
C THR A 335 -14.37 -22.08 -16.96
N THR A 336 -14.76 -20.88 -17.43
CA THR A 336 -14.49 -20.42 -18.81
C THR A 336 -13.09 -19.85 -18.94
N PHE A 337 -12.65 -19.01 -18.00
CA PHE A 337 -11.31 -18.43 -18.00
C PHE A 337 -10.30 -19.35 -17.29
N THR A 338 -9.03 -19.29 -17.68
CA THR A 338 -7.94 -20.12 -17.11
C THR A 338 -7.32 -19.52 -15.84
N GLY A 339 -7.53 -18.22 -15.61
CA GLY A 339 -6.77 -17.44 -14.62
C GLY A 339 -5.51 -16.77 -15.18
N ASP A 340 -5.03 -17.18 -16.36
CA ASP A 340 -3.97 -16.45 -17.07
C ASP A 340 -4.48 -15.07 -17.52
N TYR A 341 -3.71 -14.02 -17.27
CA TYR A 341 -4.03 -12.66 -17.70
C TYR A 341 -2.79 -11.88 -18.17
N ALA A 342 -3.02 -10.93 -19.07
CA ALA A 342 -2.10 -9.85 -19.34
C ALA A 342 -2.83 -8.52 -19.47
N PHE A 343 -2.18 -7.45 -19.04
CA PHE A 343 -2.56 -6.07 -19.27
C PHE A 343 -1.38 -5.34 -19.93
N ALA A 344 -1.65 -4.46 -20.89
CA ALA A 344 -0.65 -3.54 -21.41
C ALA A 344 -1.28 -2.18 -21.73
N GLU A 345 -0.63 -1.09 -21.36
CA GLU A 345 -0.93 0.23 -21.88
C GLU A 345 0.16 0.66 -22.86
N PHE A 346 -0.23 1.06 -24.06
CA PHE A 346 0.66 1.47 -25.13
C PHE A 346 0.90 2.98 -25.15
N LYS A 347 2.01 3.37 -25.78
CA LYS A 347 2.31 4.76 -26.08
C LYS A 347 1.36 5.24 -27.18
N SER A 348 0.64 6.33 -26.91
CA SER A 348 -0.23 6.98 -27.89
C SER A 348 0.63 7.54 -29.04
N PRO A 349 0.16 7.51 -30.30
CA PRO A 349 0.83 8.19 -31.40
C PRO A 349 0.99 9.70 -31.09
N THR A 350 2.10 10.30 -31.51
CA THR A 350 2.41 11.72 -31.22
C THR A 350 1.39 12.70 -31.80
N ASP A 351 0.68 12.27 -32.85
CA ASP A 351 -0.13 13.16 -33.69
C ASP A 351 -1.64 12.99 -33.43
N SER A 352 -2.03 12.25 -32.38
CA SER A 352 -3.45 11.99 -32.09
C SER A 352 -4.13 13.20 -31.44
N VAL A 353 -5.02 13.86 -32.20
CA VAL A 353 -5.83 15.00 -31.73
C VAL A 353 -6.83 14.60 -30.62
N ASN A 354 -7.13 13.30 -30.46
CA ASN A 354 -7.91 12.80 -29.33
C ASN A 354 -7.15 13.00 -28.01
N TYR A 355 -7.82 13.61 -27.03
CA TYR A 355 -7.24 13.89 -25.71
C TYR A 355 -7.16 12.64 -24.80
N TYR A 356 -7.88 11.56 -25.13
CA TYR A 356 -7.95 10.32 -24.34
C TYR A 356 -8.02 9.01 -25.17
N PRO A 357 -7.10 8.75 -26.13
CA PRO A 357 -7.00 7.44 -26.77
C PRO A 357 -6.45 6.41 -25.78
N SER A 358 -7.33 5.62 -25.17
CA SER A 358 -6.98 4.53 -24.26
C SER A 358 -6.46 3.31 -25.03
N ASN A 359 -5.26 3.42 -25.61
CA ASN A 359 -4.56 2.31 -26.26
C ASN A 359 -4.10 1.30 -25.19
N LYS A 360 -5.04 0.52 -24.67
CA LYS A 360 -4.86 -0.49 -23.63
C LYS A 360 -5.27 -1.85 -24.18
N ALA A 361 -4.63 -2.91 -23.73
CA ALA A 361 -5.00 -4.29 -23.98
C ALA A 361 -5.28 -5.01 -22.66
N VAL A 362 -6.38 -5.77 -22.62
CA VAL A 362 -6.60 -6.83 -21.62
C VAL A 362 -6.66 -8.15 -22.36
N VAL A 363 -5.78 -9.08 -22.00
CA VAL A 363 -5.76 -10.45 -22.51
C VAL A 363 -6.17 -11.38 -21.37
N LEU A 364 -7.13 -12.26 -21.61
CA LEU A 364 -7.50 -13.33 -20.68
C LEU A 364 -7.36 -14.67 -21.38
N GLY A 365 -6.63 -15.61 -20.77
CA GLY A 365 -6.61 -17.00 -21.23
C GLY A 365 -7.96 -17.67 -20.94
N PHE A 366 -8.50 -18.44 -21.88
CA PHE A 366 -9.77 -19.15 -21.72
C PHE A 366 -9.67 -20.61 -22.15
N ASN A 367 -10.49 -21.46 -21.55
CA ASN A 367 -10.61 -22.87 -21.86
C ASN A 367 -11.29 -23.04 -23.23
N PRO A 368 -10.62 -23.57 -24.27
CA PRO A 368 -11.19 -23.66 -25.62
C PRO A 368 -12.51 -24.46 -25.66
N LYS A 369 -12.71 -25.41 -24.74
CA LYS A 369 -13.94 -26.20 -24.59
C LYS A 369 -15.15 -25.40 -24.05
N LYS A 370 -14.95 -24.13 -23.70
CA LYS A 370 -15.96 -23.19 -23.18
C LYS A 370 -16.17 -21.98 -24.10
N LYS A 371 -15.72 -22.06 -25.37
CA LYS A 371 -15.80 -20.94 -26.34
C LYS A 371 -17.23 -20.40 -26.53
N ASP A 372 -18.25 -21.25 -26.48
CA ASP A 372 -19.64 -20.83 -26.63
C ASP A 372 -20.15 -20.08 -25.38
N VAL A 373 -19.73 -20.53 -24.19
CA VAL A 373 -20.00 -19.85 -22.92
C VAL A 373 -19.31 -18.48 -22.88
N LEU A 374 -18.04 -18.40 -23.33
CA LEU A 374 -17.33 -17.14 -23.52
C LEU A 374 -18.08 -16.22 -24.48
N THR A 375 -18.50 -16.72 -25.64
CA THR A 375 -19.22 -15.92 -26.65
C THR A 375 -20.54 -15.38 -26.09
N SER A 376 -21.30 -16.19 -25.35
CA SER A 376 -22.52 -15.76 -24.66
C SER A 376 -22.26 -14.78 -23.52
N LEU A 377 -21.15 -14.93 -22.77
CA LEU A 377 -20.72 -13.96 -21.74
C LEU A 377 -20.35 -12.60 -22.35
N LEU A 378 -19.69 -12.60 -23.52
CA LEU A 378 -19.32 -11.38 -24.23
C LEU A 378 -20.53 -10.67 -24.85
N GLN A 379 -21.57 -11.40 -25.29
CA GLN A 379 -22.83 -10.81 -25.74
C GLN A 379 -23.60 -10.06 -24.64
N GLY A 380 -23.25 -10.26 -23.36
CA GLY A 380 -23.77 -9.53 -22.22
C GLY A 380 -22.93 -8.30 -21.82
N PRO A 381 -23.19 -7.71 -20.62
CA PRO A 381 -22.57 -6.46 -20.16
C PRO A 381 -21.04 -6.53 -19.93
N LEU A 382 -20.42 -7.71 -20.08
CA LEU A 382 -18.96 -7.85 -19.97
C LEU A 382 -18.21 -7.23 -21.16
N SER A 383 -18.77 -7.27 -22.39
CA SER A 383 -18.17 -6.63 -23.58
C SER A 383 -18.98 -5.49 -24.18
N GLU A 384 -20.12 -5.14 -23.59
CA GLU A 384 -20.91 -3.98 -24.01
C GLU A 384 -20.04 -2.72 -24.13
N GLY A 385 -20.09 -2.08 -25.31
CA GLY A 385 -19.30 -0.91 -25.67
C GLY A 385 -17.80 -1.15 -25.97
N LYS A 386 -17.28 -2.38 -25.88
CA LYS A 386 -15.85 -2.70 -25.99
C LYS A 386 -15.52 -3.47 -27.27
N LYS A 387 -14.41 -3.16 -27.91
CA LYS A 387 -13.85 -4.01 -28.97
C LYS A 387 -13.12 -5.22 -28.38
N TYR A 388 -13.34 -6.39 -28.96
CA TYR A 388 -12.66 -7.63 -28.56
C TYR A 388 -12.37 -8.56 -29.75
N MET A 389 -11.49 -9.55 -29.51
CA MET A 389 -11.15 -10.60 -30.48
C MET A 389 -10.89 -11.91 -29.74
N ILE A 390 -11.51 -13.00 -30.20
CA ILE A 390 -11.38 -14.35 -29.61
C ILE A 390 -10.43 -15.18 -30.49
N SER A 391 -9.30 -15.58 -29.91
CA SER A 391 -8.30 -16.46 -30.52
C SER A 391 -8.56 -17.93 -30.15
N ASP A 392 -7.57 -18.80 -30.35
CA ASP A 392 -7.66 -20.25 -30.14
C ASP A 392 -7.84 -20.61 -28.64
N ASN A 393 -7.19 -19.87 -27.74
CA ASN A 393 -7.16 -20.09 -26.29
C ASN A 393 -7.13 -18.80 -25.43
N GLN A 394 -7.30 -17.63 -26.04
CA GLN A 394 -7.27 -16.33 -25.35
C GLN A 394 -8.26 -15.34 -25.98
N VAL A 395 -8.84 -14.46 -25.17
CA VAL A 395 -9.61 -13.29 -25.62
C VAL A 395 -8.83 -12.02 -25.34
N LEU A 396 -8.82 -11.11 -26.30
CA LEU A 396 -8.27 -9.76 -26.22
C LEU A 396 -9.43 -8.76 -26.17
N PHE A 397 -9.33 -7.77 -25.28
CA PHE A 397 -10.09 -6.52 -25.35
C PHE A 397 -9.12 -5.37 -25.62
N SER A 398 -9.39 -4.55 -26.64
CA SER A 398 -8.62 -3.33 -26.93
C SER A 398 -9.36 -2.45 -27.92
N ASP A 399 -9.51 -1.17 -27.63
CA ASP A 399 -10.16 -0.21 -28.55
C ASP A 399 -9.24 0.21 -29.71
N ASP A 400 -7.95 -0.15 -29.65
CA ASP A 400 -6.97 0.07 -30.69
C ASP A 400 -6.92 -1.12 -31.67
N ASN A 401 -7.38 -0.89 -32.90
CA ASN A 401 -7.36 -1.92 -33.96
C ASN A 401 -5.93 -2.40 -34.27
N SER A 402 -4.90 -1.54 -34.15
CA SER A 402 -3.51 -1.93 -34.44
C SER A 402 -2.99 -2.96 -33.44
N VAL A 403 -3.43 -2.90 -32.19
CA VAL A 403 -3.16 -3.90 -31.17
C VAL A 403 -3.89 -5.20 -31.51
N ILE A 404 -5.17 -5.15 -31.89
CA ILE A 404 -5.90 -6.35 -32.35
C ILE A 404 -5.19 -7.06 -33.51
N TYR A 405 -4.71 -6.31 -34.51
CA TYR A 405 -3.99 -6.87 -35.65
C TYR A 405 -2.68 -7.59 -35.27
N GLN A 406 -1.96 -7.16 -34.23
CA GLN A 406 -0.75 -7.87 -33.75
C GLN A 406 -1.08 -9.32 -33.36
N PHE A 407 -2.16 -9.54 -32.60
CA PHE A 407 -2.58 -10.88 -32.20
C PHE A 407 -3.11 -11.70 -33.38
N GLN A 408 -3.88 -11.08 -34.30
CA GLN A 408 -4.43 -11.76 -35.49
C GLN A 408 -3.33 -12.25 -36.44
N ASN A 409 -2.30 -11.44 -36.68
CA ASN A 409 -1.24 -11.73 -37.66
C ASN A 409 -0.25 -12.83 -37.21
N LYS A 410 -0.38 -13.34 -35.97
CA LYS A 410 0.44 -14.42 -35.36
C LYS A 410 1.97 -14.27 -35.48
N LYS A 411 2.45 -13.05 -35.73
CA LYS A 411 3.88 -12.66 -35.77
C LYS A 411 4.40 -12.51 -34.34
N ALA A 412 5.53 -13.13 -34.01
CA ALA A 412 6.16 -12.97 -32.70
C ALA A 412 6.61 -11.52 -32.44
N GLY A 413 6.29 -10.99 -31.27
CA GLY A 413 6.69 -9.65 -30.82
C GLY A 413 8.15 -9.58 -30.38
N LYS A 414 8.81 -8.44 -30.63
CA LYS A 414 10.18 -8.17 -30.16
C LYS A 414 10.09 -7.44 -28.82
N ASN A 415 10.41 -8.15 -27.74
CA ASN A 415 10.21 -7.68 -26.37
C ASN A 415 11.48 -7.84 -25.53
N ALA A 416 12.40 -6.88 -25.63
CA ALA A 416 13.61 -6.82 -24.80
C ALA A 416 13.27 -6.60 -23.31
N ARG A 417 12.16 -5.94 -23.00
CA ARG A 417 11.69 -5.72 -21.62
C ARG A 417 10.97 -6.91 -21.00
N LEU A 418 10.49 -7.87 -21.80
CA LEU A 418 9.81 -9.08 -21.29
C LEU A 418 10.84 -10.13 -20.87
N GLY A 419 11.58 -9.86 -19.80
CA GLY A 419 12.48 -10.83 -19.19
C GLY A 419 11.69 -12.02 -18.65
N LYS A 420 11.68 -13.15 -19.37
CA LYS A 420 10.98 -14.37 -18.94
C LYS A 420 11.58 -14.90 -17.64
N LYS A 421 10.86 -14.72 -16.53
CA LYS A 421 11.22 -15.22 -15.20
C LYS A 421 10.53 -16.55 -14.93
N SER A 422 11.11 -17.36 -14.04
CA SER A 422 10.57 -18.65 -13.61
C SER A 422 10.30 -18.65 -12.11
N GLY A 423 9.30 -19.41 -11.66
CA GLY A 423 8.96 -19.49 -10.23
C GLY A 423 8.21 -18.27 -9.67
N ILE A 424 7.56 -17.49 -10.54
CA ILE A 424 6.72 -16.35 -10.17
C ILE A 424 5.30 -16.48 -10.73
N THR A 425 4.33 -15.86 -10.06
CA THR A 425 2.90 -15.85 -10.39
C THR A 425 2.47 -14.59 -11.14
N SER A 426 3.14 -13.45 -10.94
CA SER A 426 2.98 -12.26 -11.79
C SER A 426 4.27 -11.47 -11.96
N TYR A 427 4.36 -10.76 -13.08
CA TYR A 427 5.44 -9.87 -13.46
C TYR A 427 4.84 -8.59 -14.06
N SER A 428 5.33 -7.42 -13.68
CA SER A 428 4.99 -6.16 -14.35
C SER A 428 6.19 -5.25 -14.52
N TRP A 429 6.06 -4.36 -15.51
CA TRP A 429 7.02 -3.33 -15.86
C TRP A 429 6.28 -2.04 -16.24
N SER A 430 6.82 -0.88 -15.90
CA SER A 430 6.32 0.45 -16.31
C SER A 430 7.49 1.37 -16.68
N ASP A 431 7.30 2.27 -17.65
CA ASP A 431 8.28 3.26 -18.12
C ASP A 431 8.42 4.49 -17.19
N GLY A 432 7.89 4.38 -15.98
CA GLY A 432 8.06 5.29 -14.86
C GLY A 432 7.22 6.58 -14.94
N LYS A 433 6.77 6.98 -16.13
CA LYS A 433 6.07 8.25 -16.37
C LYS A 433 4.76 8.41 -15.60
N GLU A 434 4.08 7.30 -15.33
CA GLU A 434 2.85 7.28 -14.52
C GLU A 434 3.07 7.80 -13.08
N TYR A 435 4.30 7.67 -12.56
CA TYR A 435 4.70 8.18 -11.24
C TYR A 435 5.26 9.61 -11.30
N ASN A 436 5.78 10.05 -12.45
CA ASN A 436 6.38 11.36 -12.68
C ASN A 436 5.30 12.44 -12.93
N SER A 437 4.38 12.60 -11.98
CA SER A 437 3.14 13.38 -12.12
C SER A 437 3.31 14.90 -12.23
N LYS A 438 4.50 15.45 -11.90
CA LYS A 438 4.81 16.88 -12.04
C LYS A 438 5.63 17.13 -13.31
N LYS A 439 5.29 18.19 -14.04
CA LYS A 439 5.85 18.49 -15.38
C LYS A 439 7.31 18.97 -15.38
N ASN A 440 7.86 19.32 -14.22
CA ASN A 440 9.25 19.67 -13.98
C ASN A 440 9.68 19.00 -12.66
N VAL A 441 10.15 17.76 -12.70
CA VAL A 441 10.76 17.06 -11.56
C VAL A 441 12.28 17.11 -11.66
N ASP A 442 12.97 17.19 -10.52
CA ASP A 442 14.43 17.11 -10.49
C ASP A 442 14.95 15.71 -10.83
N VAL A 443 14.11 14.68 -10.67
CA VAL A 443 14.41 13.28 -11.00
C VAL A 443 13.17 12.57 -11.51
N ASN A 444 13.36 11.69 -12.49
CA ASN A 444 12.33 10.82 -13.01
C ASN A 444 12.55 9.39 -12.52
N ILE A 445 11.48 8.70 -12.15
CA ILE A 445 11.44 7.23 -12.20
C ILE A 445 11.50 6.85 -13.69
N ILE A 446 12.46 6.01 -14.07
CA ILE A 446 12.69 5.56 -15.46
C ILE A 446 12.17 4.15 -15.72
N ASP A 447 12.08 3.33 -14.67
CA ASP A 447 11.24 2.14 -14.67
C ASP A 447 10.71 1.83 -13.27
N ALA A 448 9.62 1.06 -13.25
CA ALA A 448 9.21 0.28 -12.09
C ALA A 448 9.01 -1.17 -12.51
N VAL A 449 9.49 -2.11 -11.71
CA VAL A 449 9.44 -3.55 -11.97
C VAL A 449 8.83 -4.25 -10.76
N ASN A 450 7.77 -5.04 -10.91
CA ASN A 450 7.24 -5.90 -9.84
C ASN A 450 7.27 -7.39 -10.21
N GLU A 451 7.64 -8.23 -9.25
CA GLU A 451 7.56 -9.69 -9.33
C GLU A 451 6.79 -10.20 -8.10
N SER A 452 5.78 -11.06 -8.29
CA SER A 452 5.08 -11.75 -7.19
C SER A 452 5.14 -13.26 -7.33
N LYS A 453 5.12 -13.97 -6.20
CA LYS A 453 5.06 -15.44 -6.15
C LYS A 453 4.30 -15.94 -4.93
N GLU A 454 3.93 -17.22 -4.99
CA GLU A 454 3.63 -18.02 -3.80
C GLU A 454 4.94 -18.30 -3.02
N ASP A 455 4.86 -18.30 -1.69
CA ASP A 455 5.94 -18.78 -0.83
C ASP A 455 5.38 -19.42 0.46
N ASN A 456 5.37 -20.76 0.51
CA ASN A 456 5.00 -21.55 1.69
C ASN A 456 3.59 -21.21 2.24
N GLY A 457 2.61 -21.20 1.33
CA GLY A 457 1.21 -20.84 1.57
C GLY A 457 0.96 -19.33 1.72
N ASN A 458 1.99 -18.48 1.60
CA ASN A 458 1.87 -17.03 1.62
C ASN A 458 1.98 -16.46 0.20
N LEU A 459 1.65 -15.19 0.03
CA LEU A 459 1.99 -14.42 -1.16
C LEU A 459 3.12 -13.45 -0.80
N VAL A 460 4.14 -13.38 -1.65
CA VAL A 460 5.23 -12.40 -1.52
C VAL A 460 5.42 -11.66 -2.84
N SER A 461 5.87 -10.42 -2.78
CA SER A 461 6.27 -9.68 -3.98
C SER A 461 7.48 -8.79 -3.74
N LYS A 462 8.09 -8.31 -4.82
CA LYS A 462 9.12 -7.28 -4.80
C LYS A 462 8.88 -6.30 -5.93
N THR A 463 8.73 -5.01 -5.60
CA THR A 463 8.78 -3.89 -6.54
C THR A 463 10.14 -3.19 -6.43
N VAL A 464 10.73 -2.82 -7.56
CA VAL A 464 11.92 -1.97 -7.65
C VAL A 464 11.57 -0.78 -8.53
N PHE A 465 11.86 0.43 -8.06
CA PHE A 465 11.74 1.67 -8.82
C PHE A 465 13.14 2.18 -9.13
N THR A 466 13.49 2.37 -10.40
CA THR A 466 14.80 2.90 -10.83
C THR A 466 14.68 4.38 -11.20
N LEU A 467 15.68 5.17 -10.82
CA LEU A 467 15.73 6.62 -11.08
C LEU A 467 16.72 6.94 -12.22
N ASP A 468 16.50 8.09 -12.89
CA ASP A 468 17.44 8.62 -13.89
C ASP A 468 18.78 9.01 -13.26
N LYS A 469 18.76 9.75 -12.15
CA LYS A 469 19.94 10.11 -11.36
C LYS A 469 20.30 9.04 -10.33
N LYS A 470 21.60 8.89 -10.07
CA LYS A 470 22.20 7.80 -9.26
C LYS A 470 23.32 8.26 -8.33
N ASP A 471 23.59 9.56 -8.32
CA ASP A 471 24.55 10.24 -7.46
C ASP A 471 24.09 10.28 -6.00
N GLU A 472 22.80 10.50 -5.74
CA GLU A 472 22.21 10.59 -4.40
C GLU A 472 21.22 9.45 -4.10
N ASN A 473 20.79 9.38 -2.83
CA ASN A 473 19.78 8.43 -2.36
C ASN A 473 18.38 8.71 -2.96
N ALA A 474 17.61 7.67 -3.27
CA ALA A 474 16.26 7.81 -3.79
C ALA A 474 15.32 8.64 -2.89
N LEU A 475 15.49 8.60 -1.57
CA LEU A 475 14.68 9.38 -0.64
C LEU A 475 14.94 10.89 -0.73
N TYR A 476 16.17 11.31 -1.06
CA TYR A 476 16.48 12.72 -1.38
C TYR A 476 15.66 13.18 -2.59
N TYR A 477 15.68 12.40 -3.68
CA TYR A 477 14.95 12.76 -4.90
C TYR A 477 13.43 12.74 -4.74
N LEU A 478 12.88 11.79 -3.96
CA LEU A 478 11.45 11.78 -3.62
C LEU A 478 11.04 13.05 -2.85
N ILE A 479 11.87 13.52 -1.92
CA ILE A 479 11.63 14.77 -1.19
C ILE A 479 11.78 16.01 -2.09
N MET A 480 12.76 16.02 -3.00
CA MET A 480 12.89 17.08 -4.00
C MET A 480 11.63 17.17 -4.89
N ASN A 481 11.10 16.03 -5.33
CA ASN A 481 9.92 15.95 -6.19
C ASN A 481 8.58 16.27 -5.48
N GLY A 482 8.49 16.16 -4.15
CA GLY A 482 7.26 16.34 -3.33
C GLY A 482 6.54 17.67 -3.50
#